data_AF-A0A6B2TI22-F1
#
_entry.id   AF-A0A6B2TI22-F1
#
_cell.length_a   1.000
_cell.length_b   1.000
_cell.length_c   1.000
_cell.angle_alpha   90.00
_cell.angle_beta   90.00
_cell.angle_gamma   90.00
#
_symmetry.space_group_name_H-M   'P 1'
#
loop_
_entity.id
_entity.type
_entity.pdbx_description
1 polymer ?
#
loop_
_entity_poly.entity_id
_entity_poly.type
_entity_poly.pdbx_seq_one_letter_code
_entity_poly.pdbx_strand_id
1 'polypeptide(L)' 'AGRLAGGGRWASAVCRDGSGPALFTVRDEEAWREDRSGTYDRHRTKPSAADLAHEHAALKEFARRSAHAHGCGTPELS' A
#
# COMPACT_ATOMS: atom_id res chain seq x y z
N ALA A 1 10.76 1.79 6.51
CA ALA A 1 10.16 0.90 5.48
C ALA A 1 10.66 -0.52 5.68
N GLY A 2 9.92 -1.54 5.25
CA GLY A 2 10.32 -2.94 5.40
C GLY A 2 9.28 -3.92 4.85
N ARG A 3 9.51 -5.23 5.04
CA ARG A 3 8.55 -6.28 4.70
C ARG A 3 7.58 -6.55 5.85
N LEU A 4 6.33 -6.87 5.50
CA LEU A 4 5.32 -7.34 6.44
C LEU A 4 5.43 -8.85 6.63
N ALA A 5 5.23 -9.34 7.86
CA ALA A 5 5.00 -10.76 8.11
C ALA A 5 3.67 -11.17 7.47
N GLY A 6 3.69 -12.13 6.54
CA GLY A 6 2.52 -12.52 5.75
C GLY A 6 2.49 -11.96 4.32
N GLY A 7 3.53 -11.26 3.88
CA GLY A 7 3.65 -10.73 2.51
C GLY A 7 3.20 -9.27 2.40
N GLY A 8 3.94 -8.49 1.62
CA GLY A 8 3.74 -7.05 1.50
C GLY A 8 4.90 -6.20 2.00
N ARG A 9 4.77 -4.89 1.78
CA ARG A 9 5.73 -3.86 2.14
C ARG A 9 5.06 -2.78 2.97
N TRP A 10 5.81 -2.19 3.89
CA TRP A 10 5.37 -1.02 4.64
C TRP A 10 6.39 0.10 4.50
N ALA A 11 5.91 1.33 4.55
CA ALA A 11 6.73 2.54 4.61
C ALA A 11 6.15 3.49 5.67
N SER A 12 6.99 4.33 6.25
CA SER A 12 6.55 5.38 7.17
C SER A 12 7.13 6.73 6.74
N ALA A 13 6.38 7.80 6.98
CA ALA A 13 6.81 9.17 6.69
C ALA A 13 6.63 10.04 7.94
N VAL A 14 7.64 10.83 8.31
CA VAL A 14 7.53 11.80 9.40
C VAL A 14 6.76 13.02 8.91
N CYS A 15 5.72 13.39 9.65
CA CYS A 15 4.86 14.53 9.34
C CYS A 15 5.23 15.73 10.22
N ARG A 16 5.21 16.94 9.63
CA ARG A 16 5.60 18.19 10.31
C ARG A 16 4.51 18.77 11.20
N ASP A 17 3.29 18.26 11.10
CA ASP A 17 2.11 18.70 11.85
C ASP A 17 2.06 18.16 13.30
N GLY A 18 3.08 17.40 13.72
CA GLY A 18 3.16 16.83 15.07
C GLY A 18 2.27 15.60 15.28
N SER A 19 1.58 15.09 14.26
CA SER A 19 0.70 13.92 14.34
C SER A 19 1.43 12.58 14.50
N GLY A 20 2.76 12.59 14.47
CA GLY A 20 3.59 11.39 14.46
C GLY A 20 3.83 10.85 13.04
N PRO A 21 4.47 9.68 12.90
CA PRO A 21 4.76 9.11 11.59
C PRO A 21 3.51 8.50 10.94
N ALA A 22 3.22 8.88 9.69
CA ALA A 22 2.20 8.22 8.86
C ALA A 22 2.68 6.84 8.40
N LEU A 23 1.82 5.83 8.47
CA LEU A 23 2.11 4.44 8.07
C LEU A 23 1.40 4.09 6.76
N PHE A 24 2.13 3.54 5.81
CA PHE A 24 1.63 3.05 4.54
C PHE A 24 1.93 1.55 4.42
N THR A 25 0.95 0.75 4.00
CA THR A 25 1.10 -0.69 3.80
C THR A 25 0.61 -1.09 2.42
N VAL A 26 1.34 -2.01 1.79
CA VAL A 26 1.03 -2.64 0.50
C VAL A 26 1.09 -4.14 0.74
N ARG A 27 0.08 -4.93 0.39
CA ARG A 27 0.15 -6.40 0.48
C ARG A 27 0.63 -6.99 -0.85
N ASP A 28 1.51 -8.00 -0.79
CA ASP A 28 2.01 -8.70 -1.97
C ASP A 28 0.96 -9.72 -2.47
N GLU A 29 1.00 -10.10 -3.76
CA GLU A 29 0.07 -11.05 -4.39
C GLU A 29 -0.12 -12.38 -3.62
N GLU A 30 0.90 -12.89 -2.93
CA GLU A 30 0.78 -14.14 -2.17
C GLU A 30 0.02 -13.96 -0.85
N ALA A 31 0.08 -12.76 -0.24
CA ALA A 31 -0.71 -12.39 0.93
C ALA A 31 -2.21 -12.31 0.61
N TRP A 32 -2.54 -12.17 -0.68
CA TRP A 32 -3.90 -12.17 -1.22
C TRP A 32 -4.60 -13.54 -1.04
N ARG A 33 -3.86 -14.61 -0.75
CA ARG A 33 -4.40 -15.97 -0.73
C ARG A 33 -4.92 -16.49 0.61
N GLU A 34 -4.65 -15.83 1.74
CA GLU A 34 -4.90 -16.48 3.03
C GLU A 34 -6.16 -15.98 3.77
N ASP A 35 -6.56 -14.71 3.65
CA ASP A 35 -7.79 -14.21 4.29
C ASP A 35 -9.03 -14.23 3.36
N ARG A 36 -9.46 -15.44 2.99
CA ARG A 36 -10.74 -15.73 2.31
C ARG A 36 -12.01 -15.30 3.10
N SER A 37 -11.89 -14.48 4.15
CA SER A 37 -12.99 -14.04 5.00
C SER A 37 -13.79 -12.88 4.40
N GLY A 38 -13.28 -12.22 3.35
CA GLY A 38 -14.01 -11.18 2.63
C GLY A 38 -15.00 -11.76 1.61
N THR A 39 -16.30 -11.54 1.81
CA THR A 39 -17.36 -11.82 0.80
C THR A 39 -17.19 -11.04 -0.51
N TYR A 40 -16.24 -10.10 -0.55
CA TYR A 40 -15.92 -9.26 -1.71
C TYR A 40 -15.20 -9.99 -2.86
N ASP A 41 -14.61 -11.16 -2.60
CA ASP A 41 -13.58 -11.72 -3.50
C ASP A 41 -13.95 -13.00 -4.28
N ARG A 42 -15.16 -13.54 -4.12
CA ARG A 42 -15.51 -14.83 -4.76
C ARG A 42 -15.56 -14.80 -6.29
N HIS A 43 -15.50 -13.63 -6.91
CA HIS A 43 -15.65 -13.45 -8.36
C HIS A 43 -14.49 -12.70 -9.03
N ARG A 44 -13.42 -12.37 -8.30
CA ARG A 44 -12.34 -11.56 -8.87
C ARG A 44 -11.32 -12.47 -9.55
N THR A 45 -11.23 -12.36 -10.88
CA THR A 45 -10.20 -13.02 -11.69
C THR A 45 -8.82 -12.59 -11.20
N LYS A 46 -7.84 -13.50 -11.22
CA LYS A 46 -6.45 -13.16 -10.86
C LYS A 46 -6.03 -11.92 -11.68
N PRO A 47 -5.57 -10.84 -11.04
CA PRO A 47 -5.18 -9.63 -11.76
C PRO A 47 -4.04 -9.92 -12.74
N SER A 48 -4.11 -9.29 -13.91
CA SER A 48 -3.05 -9.36 -14.91
C SER A 48 -1.85 -8.52 -14.47
N ALA A 49 -0.70 -8.69 -15.14
CA ALA A 49 0.47 -7.84 -14.89
C ALA A 49 0.17 -6.34 -15.14
N ALA A 50 -0.74 -6.03 -16.06
CA ALA A 50 -1.16 -4.66 -16.34
C ALA A 50 -2.04 -4.10 -15.21
N ASP A 51 -2.96 -4.91 -14.67
CA ASP A 51 -3.78 -4.52 -13.52
C ASP A 51 -2.89 -4.24 -12.30
N LEU A 52 -1.90 -5.10 -12.05
CA LEU A 52 -0.94 -4.90 -10.97
C LEU A 52 -0.08 -3.64 -11.15
N ALA A 53 0.37 -3.35 -12.38
CA ALA A 53 1.12 -2.13 -12.67
C ALA A 53 0.26 -0.88 -12.42
N HIS A 54 -1.02 -0.93 -12.81
CA HIS A 54 -1.98 0.15 -12.54
C HIS A 54 -2.23 0.33 -11.04
N GLU A 55 -2.52 -0.75 -10.31
CA GLU A 55 -2.74 -0.73 -8.86
C GLU A 55 -1.52 -0.17 -8.12
N HIS A 56 -0.31 -0.59 -8.51
CA HIS A 56 0.93 -0.08 -7.92
C HIS A 56 1.15 1.41 -8.20
N ALA A 57 0.85 1.88 -9.42
CA ALA A 57 0.92 3.29 -9.77
C ALA A 57 -0.12 4.13 -9.00
N ALA A 58 -1.36 3.63 -8.88
CA ALA A 58 -2.42 4.29 -8.14
C ALA A 58 -2.06 4.42 -6.65
N LEU A 59 -1.49 3.36 -6.06
CA LEU A 59 -1.05 3.37 -4.66
C LEU A 59 0.11 4.33 -4.41
N LYS A 60 1.09 4.39 -5.34
CA LYS A 60 2.17 5.38 -5.28
C LYS A 60 1.63 6.80 -5.30
N GLU A 61 0.69 7.08 -6.20
CA GLU A 61 0.10 8.42 -6.33
C GLU A 61 -0.77 8.78 -5.12
N PHE A 62 -1.53 7.82 -4.58
CA PHE A 62 -2.28 8.00 -3.33
C PHE A 62 -1.34 8.32 -2.16
N ALA A 63 -0.28 7.53 -1.96
CA ALA A 63 0.68 7.76 -0.89
C ALA A 63 1.36 9.12 -1.01
N ARG A 64 1.73 9.53 -2.23
CA ARG A 64 2.30 10.85 -2.52
C ARG A 64 1.33 11.98 -2.18
N ARG A 65 0.07 11.90 -2.62
CA ARG A 65 -0.96 12.91 -2.35
C ARG A 65 -1.28 13.02 -0.86
N SER A 66 -1.43 11.90 -0.18
CA SER A 66 -1.68 11.84 1.26
C SER A 66 -0.52 12.46 2.04
N ALA A 67 0.72 12.08 1.73
CA ALA A 67 1.90 12.69 2.37
C ALA A 67 1.95 14.20 2.16
N HIS A 68 1.72 14.68 0.93
CA HIS A 68 1.69 16.12 0.64
C HIS A 68 0.59 16.86 1.42
N ALA A 69 -0.62 16.29 1.50
CA ALA A 69 -1.73 16.89 2.23
C ALA A 69 -1.43 17.09 3.73
N HIS A 70 -0.56 16.25 4.30
CA HIS A 70 -0.14 16.31 5.70
C HIS A 70 1.26 16.94 5.90
N GLY A 71 1.84 17.53 4.84
CA GLY A 71 3.17 18.14 4.90
C GLY A 71 4.31 17.16 5.20
N CYS A 72 4.09 15.86 4.95
CA CYS A 72 5.08 14.81 5.11
C CYS A 72 5.89 14.66 3.80
N GLY A 73 7.11 14.15 3.92
CA GLY A 73 7.93 13.78 2.76
C GLY A 73 7.28 12.64 1.95
N THR A 74 7.60 12.54 0.66
CA THR A 74 7.09 11.43 -0.17
C THR A 74 7.65 10.11 0.37
N PRO A 75 6.81 9.14 0.73
CA PRO A 75 7.29 7.85 1.22
C PRO A 75 7.98 7.07 0.10
N GLU A 76 9.20 6.58 0.36
CA GLU A 76 9.89 5.66 -0.54
C GLU A 76 9.28 4.26 -0.42
N LEU A 77 8.53 3.89 -1.46
CA LEU A 77 8.01 2.55 -1.66
C LEU A 77 8.98 1.81 -2.60
N SER A 78 10.04 1.22 -2.03
CA SER A 78 11.00 0.33 -2.71
C SER A 78 10.38 -1.02 -3.04
#